data_AF-D9QBQ0-F1
#
_entry.id   AF-D9QBQ0-F1
#
_cell.length_a   1.000
_cell.length_b   1.000
_cell.length_c   1.000
_cell.angle_alpha   90.00
_cell.angle_beta   90.00
_cell.angle_gamma   90.00
#
_symmetry.space_group_name_H-M   'P 1'
#
loop_
_entity.id
_entity.type
_entity.pdbx_description
1 polymer ?
#
loop_
_entity_poly.entity_id
_entity_poly.type
_entity_poly.pdbx_seq_one_letter_code
_entity_poly.pdbx_strand_id
1 'polypeptide(L)'
;MPNNHNIIRVHNIDSRKTLYQQAASQLYTPDRKPPRTIDAFVDMLREFNITRIQCAGWHMPMQEANPLLSALVSERITLAITQES
;
A
#
# COMPACT_ATOMS: atom_id res chain seq x y z
N MET A 1 -23.50 6.95 3.04
CA MET A 1 -22.19 6.84 3.72
C MET A 1 -21.12 7.19 2.69
N PRO A 2 -20.09 8.01 2.98
CA PRO A 2 -19.02 8.22 2.03
C PRO A 2 -18.24 6.90 1.94
N ASN A 3 -18.35 6.23 0.79
CA ASN A 3 -17.64 4.99 0.56
C ASN A 3 -16.13 5.28 0.53
N ASN A 4 -15.38 4.64 1.43
CA ASN A 4 -13.92 4.72 1.57
C ASN A 4 -13.18 4.01 0.41
N HIS A 5 -13.65 4.12 -0.84
CA HIS A 5 -13.09 3.40 -1.98
C HIS A 5 -11.63 3.77 -2.29
N ASN A 6 -11.15 4.90 -1.75
CA ASN A 6 -9.80 5.41 -2.00
C ASN A 6 -8.81 5.03 -0.88
N ILE A 7 -9.22 4.15 0.05
CA ILE A 7 -8.42 3.76 1.21
C ILE A 7 -8.25 2.25 1.23
N ILE A 8 -7.01 1.77 1.28
CA ILE A 8 -6.70 0.37 1.58
C ILE A 8 -6.20 0.21 3.02
N ARG A 9 -6.50 -0.94 3.63
CA ARG A 9 -6.08 -1.27 5.00
C ARG A 9 -5.16 -2.47 4.99
N VAL A 10 -3.98 -2.32 5.56
CA VAL A 10 -2.96 -3.36 5.61
C VAL A 10 -2.48 -3.52 7.04
N HIS A 11 -1.97 -4.70 7.37
CA HIS A 11 -1.54 -5.04 8.72
C HIS A 11 -0.22 -5.82 8.71
N ASN A 12 0.59 -5.70 9.77
CA ASN A 12 1.82 -6.48 9.96
C ASN A 12 2.75 -6.44 8.73
N ILE A 13 3.10 -5.23 8.30
CA ILE A 13 3.93 -4.99 7.12
C ILE A 13 5.41 -5.02 7.50
N ASP A 14 6.05 -6.14 7.23
CA ASP A 14 7.48 -6.40 7.44
C ASP A 14 8.36 -6.15 6.20
N SER A 15 7.76 -6.17 5.01
CA SER A 15 8.45 -6.09 3.72
C SER A 15 7.55 -5.50 2.63
N ARG A 16 8.16 -5.00 1.55
CA ARG A 16 7.39 -4.50 0.39
C ARG A 16 6.48 -5.57 -0.21
N LYS A 17 6.95 -6.82 -0.24
CA LYS A 17 6.18 -7.96 -0.77
C LYS A 17 4.87 -8.14 0.00
N THR A 18 4.92 -8.15 1.33
CA THR A 18 3.73 -8.29 2.19
C THR A 18 2.74 -7.16 1.93
N LEU A 19 3.22 -5.93 1.82
CA LEU A 19 2.38 -4.77 1.48
C LEU A 19 1.70 -4.94 0.12
N TYR A 20 2.46 -5.30 -0.91
CA TYR A 20 1.97 -5.44 -2.27
C TYR A 20 0.91 -6.54 -2.38
N GLN A 21 1.11 -7.65 -1.67
CA GLN A 21 0.16 -8.76 -1.63
C GLN A 21 -1.15 -8.36 -0.96
N GLN A 22 -1.11 -7.73 0.21
CA GLN A 22 -2.33 -7.31 0.92
C GLN A 22 -3.10 -6.21 0.19
N ALA A 23 -2.40 -5.28 -0.47
CA ALA A 23 -3.04 -4.28 -1.31
C ALA A 23 -3.68 -4.91 -2.54
N ALA A 24 -2.95 -5.80 -3.24
CA ALA A 24 -3.48 -6.49 -4.41
C ALA A 24 -4.70 -7.35 -4.07
N SER A 25 -4.71 -8.07 -2.93
CA SER A 25 -5.88 -8.87 -2.53
C SER A 25 -7.14 -8.05 -2.26
N GLN A 26 -7.02 -6.74 -2.04
CA GLN A 26 -8.15 -5.83 -1.84
C GLN A 26 -8.62 -5.16 -3.14
N LEU A 27 -7.74 -4.99 -4.12
CA LEU A 27 -8.01 -4.21 -5.33
C LEU A 27 -8.20 -5.08 -6.57
N TYR A 28 -7.36 -6.10 -6.72
CA TYR A 28 -7.35 -6.97 -7.87
C TYR A 28 -8.37 -8.09 -7.76
N THR A 29 -8.80 -8.57 -8.93
CA THR A 29 -9.47 -9.86 -9.05
C THR A 29 -8.49 -11.00 -8.75
N PRO A 30 -8.96 -12.16 -8.26
CA PRO A 30 -8.09 -13.24 -7.77
C PRO A 30 -7.08 -13.80 -8.78
N ASP A 31 -7.31 -13.62 -10.08
CA ASP A 31 -6.48 -14.07 -11.19
C ASP A 31 -5.28 -13.15 -11.48
N ARG A 32 -5.33 -11.88 -11.04
CA ARG A 32 -4.26 -10.91 -11.29
C ARG A 32 -3.18 -11.01 -10.21
N LYS A 33 -1.93 -11.15 -10.65
CA LYS A 33 -0.77 -11.29 -9.75
C LYS A 33 -0.45 -9.96 -9.04
N PRO A 34 -0.01 -10.00 -7.78
CA PRO A 34 0.47 -8.81 -7.07
C PRO A 34 1.66 -8.14 -7.78
N PRO A 35 1.81 -6.81 -7.63
CA PRO A 35 2.96 -6.09 -8.18
C PRO A 35 4.27 -6.57 -7.55
N ARG A 36 5.37 -6.42 -8.29
CA ARG A 36 6.72 -6.86 -7.89
C ARG A 36 7.72 -5.72 -7.77
N THR A 37 7.37 -4.54 -8.26
CA THR A 37 8.21 -3.33 -8.25
C THR A 37 7.42 -2.17 -7.63
N ILE A 38 8.13 -1.12 -7.20
CA ILE A 38 7.52 0.08 -6.64
C ILE A 38 6.64 0.76 -7.69
N ASP A 39 7.12 0.88 -8.94
CA ASP A 39 6.36 1.52 -10.03
C ASP A 39 5.06 0.78 -10.32
N ALA A 40 5.12 -0.56 -10.43
CA ALA A 40 3.92 -1.37 -10.65
C ALA A 40 2.94 -1.28 -9.47
N PHE A 41 3.46 -1.13 -8.24
CA PHE A 41 2.62 -0.92 -7.07
C PHE A 41 1.94 0.45 -7.11
N VAL A 42 2.68 1.51 -7.44
CA VAL A 42 2.14 2.86 -7.61
C VAL A 42 1.09 2.93 -8.71
N ASP A 43 1.37 2.33 -9.87
CA ASP A 43 0.43 2.30 -10.99
C ASP A 43 -0.86 1.58 -10.61
N MET A 44 -0.76 0.48 -9.84
CA MET A 44 -1.93 -0.18 -9.27
C MET A 44 -2.73 0.76 -8.36
N LEU A 45 -2.08 1.47 -7.43
CA LEU A 45 -2.79 2.39 -6.54
C LEU A 45 -3.49 3.51 -7.34
N ARG A 46 -2.84 4.00 -8.42
CA ARG A 46 -3.40 5.02 -9.32
C ARG A 46 -4.61 4.48 -10.10
N GLU A 47 -4.50 3.28 -10.67
CA GLU A 47 -5.58 2.60 -11.41
C GLU A 47 -6.87 2.53 -10.58
N PHE A 48 -6.74 2.27 -9.28
CA PHE A 48 -7.86 2.15 -8.35
C PHE A 48 -8.17 3.44 -7.56
N ASN A 49 -7.56 4.57 -7.91
CA ASN A 49 -7.76 5.88 -7.26
C ASN A 49 -7.49 5.85 -5.74
N ILE A 50 -6.55 5.02 -5.30
CA ILE A 50 -6.15 4.95 -3.90
C ILE A 50 -5.30 6.16 -3.54
N THR A 51 -5.75 6.90 -2.54
CA THR A 51 -5.05 8.09 -2.03
C THR A 51 -4.53 7.88 -0.62
N ARG A 52 -4.92 6.79 0.05
CA ARG A 52 -4.48 6.50 1.42
C ARG A 52 -4.29 5.01 1.68
N ILE A 53 -3.21 4.69 2.37
CA ILE A 53 -2.90 3.37 2.92
C ILE A 53 -2.92 3.49 4.44
N GLN A 54 -3.81 2.76 5.11
CA GLN A 54 -3.81 2.63 6.56
C GLN A 54 -3.04 1.36 6.92
N CYS A 55 -1.93 1.51 7.64
CA CYS A 55 -1.09 0.38 8.04
C CYS A 55 -1.12 0.22 9.56
N ALA A 56 -1.69 -0.88 10.05
CA ALA A 56 -1.51 -1.34 11.42
C ALA A 56 -0.23 -2.21 11.50
N GLY A 57 0.66 -1.99 12.46
CA GLY A 57 1.86 -2.82 12.60
C GLY A 57 2.87 -2.64 11.44
N TRP A 58 3.49 -1.45 11.36
CA TRP A 58 4.59 -1.22 10.43
C TRP A 58 5.92 -1.70 11.04
N HIS A 59 6.54 -2.70 10.42
CA HIS A 59 7.81 -3.29 10.84
C HIS A 59 8.90 -3.22 9.76
N MET A 60 8.57 -2.79 8.55
CA MET A 60 9.51 -2.67 7.43
C MET A 60 10.64 -1.69 7.78
N PRO A 61 11.92 -2.12 7.66
CA PRO A 61 13.06 -1.25 7.91
C PRO A 61 13.04 0.00 7.02
N MET A 62 13.41 1.15 7.58
CA MET A 62 13.38 2.43 6.83
C MET A 62 14.26 2.42 5.58
N GLN A 63 15.37 1.66 5.58
CA GLN A 63 16.23 1.53 4.39
C GLN A 63 15.49 0.89 3.21
N GLU A 64 14.65 -0.11 3.48
CA GLU A 64 13.80 -0.73 2.46
C GLU A 64 12.58 0.15 2.12
N ALA A 65 12.04 0.84 3.13
CA ALA A 65 10.85 1.66 2.98
C ALA A 65 11.09 2.95 2.18
N ASN A 66 12.25 3.59 2.31
CA ASN A 66 12.52 4.93 1.78
C ASN A 66 12.17 5.08 0.29
N PRO A 67 12.62 4.19 -0.63
CA PRO A 67 12.25 4.29 -2.04
C PRO A 67 10.74 4.22 -2.28
N LEU A 68 10.03 3.36 -1.52
CA LEU A 68 8.58 3.25 -1.58
C LEU A 68 7.90 4.53 -1.06
N LEU A 69 8.33 5.05 0.10
CA LEU A 69 7.77 6.26 0.69
C LEU A 69 7.95 7.47 -0.23
N SER A 70 9.12 7.62 -0.85
CA SER A 70 9.37 8.66 -1.85
C SER A 70 8.41 8.55 -3.05
N ALA A 71 8.17 7.34 -3.55
CA ALA A 71 7.23 7.13 -4.65
C ALA A 71 5.78 7.45 -4.26
N LEU A 72 5.34 7.04 -3.06
CA LEU A 72 4.01 7.37 -2.55
C LEU A 72 3.81 8.88 -2.38
N VAL A 73 4.81 9.60 -1.88
CA VAL A 73 4.77 11.07 -1.74
C VAL A 73 4.64 11.76 -3.09
N SER A 74 5.39 11.33 -4.10
CA SER A 74 5.31 11.88 -5.46
C SER A 74 3.90 11.77 -6.05
N GLU A 75 3.18 10.70 -5.69
CA GLU A 75 1.82 10.42 -6.13
C GLU A 75 0.74 10.97 -5.19
N ARG A 76 1.13 11.71 -4.14
CA ARG A 76 0.24 12.24 -3.10
C ARG A 76 -0.58 11.16 -2.38
N ILE A 77 -0.02 9.96 -2.28
CA ILE A 77 -0.61 8.84 -1.54
C ILE A 77 -0.12 8.89 -0.10
N THR A 78 -1.05 8.97 0.85
CA THR A 78 -0.73 9.05 2.28
C THR A 78 -0.60 7.66 2.87
N LEU A 79 0.57 7.32 3.42
CA LEU A 79 0.72 6.17 4.31
C LEU A 79 0.50 6.63 5.77
N ALA A 80 -0.58 6.16 6.39
CA ALA A 80 -0.89 6.40 7.78
C ALA A 80 -0.56 5.14 8.60
N ILE A 81 0.50 5.20 9.41
CA ILE A 81 0.89 4.11 10.30
C ILE A 81 0.16 4.30 11.64
N THR A 82 -0.56 3.26 12.07
CA THR A 82 -1.22 3.17 13.37
C THR A 82 -0.53 2.09 14.20
N GLN A 83 -0.27 2.37 15.48
CA GLN A 83 0.16 1.32 16.40
C GLN A 83 -1.04 0.41 16.71
N GLU A 84 -0.84 -0.91 16.61
CA GLU A 84 -1.81 -1.87 17.14
C GLU A 84 -1.89 -1.64 18.66
N SER A 85 -3.09 -1.39 19.16
CA SER A 85 -3.36 -1.19 20.59
C SER A 85 -3.44 -2.52 21.32
#